data_AF-A0A2G9C9C0-F1
#
_entry.id   AF-A0A2G9C9C0-F1
#
_cell.length_a   1.000
_cell.length_b   1.000
_cell.length_c   1.000
_cell.angle_alpha   90.00
_cell.angle_beta   90.00
_cell.angle_gamma   90.00
#
_symmetry.space_group_name_H-M   'P 1'
#
loop_
_entity.id
_entity.type
_entity.pdbx_description
1 polymer ?
#
loop_
_entity_poly.entity_id
_entity_poly.type
_entity_poly.pdbx_seq_one_letter_code
_entity_poly.pdbx_strand_id
1 'polypeptide(L)'
;MTTTMNDDPTTIEALSQALRFPRTVFGAMADEGLEARCEDADWHEVPQELRRVLAHHRASVEYMLLILKRAARFVRRHSLRLAGPPWLDITCVDEVAAGAIYVVPLDMSPKRSLIWDERFLSRLADQDLLKGFFMVSFCGRSAD
;
A
#
# COMPACT_ATOMS: atom_id res chain seq x y z
N MET A 1 18.63 -11.50 29.61
CA MET A 1 17.45 -10.62 29.42
C MET A 1 17.20 -10.56 27.93
N THR A 2 16.23 -11.32 27.45
CA THR A 2 15.92 -11.41 26.02
C THR A 2 14.70 -10.53 25.80
N THR A 3 14.91 -9.37 25.18
CA THR A 3 13.86 -8.46 24.75
C THR A 3 12.97 -9.21 23.76
N THR A 4 11.77 -9.57 24.16
CA THR A 4 10.70 -9.93 23.24
C THR A 4 10.41 -8.68 22.42
N MET A 5 10.97 -8.60 21.20
CA MET A 5 10.42 -7.72 20.18
C MET A 5 8.96 -8.13 20.03
N ASN A 6 8.09 -7.19 20.38
CA ASN A 6 6.65 -7.36 20.30
C ASN A 6 6.31 -7.40 18.80
N ASP A 7 6.36 -8.58 18.18
CA ASP A 7 5.96 -8.85 16.79
C ASP A 7 4.44 -8.75 16.65
N ASP A 8 3.86 -7.63 17.11
CA ASP A 8 2.47 -7.33 16.85
C ASP A 8 2.38 -6.88 15.39
N PRO A 9 1.73 -7.66 14.50
CA PRO A 9 1.60 -7.33 13.09
C PRO A 9 0.76 -6.06 12.86
N THR A 10 0.21 -5.45 13.92
CA THR A 10 -0.53 -4.18 13.89
C THR A 10 0.31 -2.96 14.25
N THR A 11 1.62 -3.12 14.46
CA THR A 11 2.52 -1.98 14.67
C THR A 11 2.75 -1.17 13.40
N ILE A 12 3.06 0.12 13.56
CA ILE A 12 3.38 0.99 12.42
C ILE A 12 4.67 0.55 11.73
N GLU A 13 5.59 -0.06 12.47
CA GLU A 13 6.80 -0.70 11.94
C GLU A 13 6.44 -1.89 11.05
N ALA A 14 5.52 -2.75 11.48
CA ALA A 14 5.04 -3.87 10.66
C ALA A 14 4.29 -3.37 9.40
N LEU A 15 3.51 -2.29 9.50
CA LEU A 15 2.89 -1.66 8.33
C LEU A 15 3.93 -1.10 7.37
N SER A 16 4.92 -0.35 7.87
CA SER A 16 6.02 0.19 7.04
C SER A 16 6.79 -0.95 6.34
N GLN A 17 7.09 -2.03 7.07
CA GLN A 17 7.73 -3.21 6.51
C GLN A 17 6.86 -3.90 5.44
N ALA A 18 5.54 -3.97 5.66
CA ALA A 18 4.59 -4.54 4.70
C ALA A 18 4.50 -3.71 3.41
N LEU A 19 4.54 -2.39 3.52
CA LEU A 19 4.59 -1.46 2.40
C LEU A 19 5.92 -1.58 1.64
N ARG A 20 7.05 -1.66 2.37
CA ARG A 20 8.39 -1.77 1.79
C ARG A 20 8.62 -3.09 1.06
N PHE A 21 8.19 -4.21 1.66
CA PHE A 21 8.45 -5.54 1.14
C PHE A 21 7.13 -6.19 0.69
N PRO A 22 6.62 -5.85 -0.52
CA PRO A 22 5.30 -6.26 -0.99
C PRO A 22 5.06 -7.77 -0.97
N ARG A 23 6.12 -8.60 -1.07
CA ARG A 23 6.03 -10.06 -0.91
C ARG A 23 5.30 -10.49 0.37
N THR A 24 5.44 -9.72 1.45
CA THR A 24 4.83 -10.00 2.76
C THR A 24 3.30 -9.89 2.72
N VAL A 25 2.75 -9.15 1.75
CA VAL A 25 1.31 -8.93 1.60
C VAL A 25 0.77 -9.65 0.35
N PHE A 26 1.44 -9.46 -0.79
CA PHE A 26 1.01 -9.95 -2.10
C PHE A 26 1.37 -11.42 -2.32
N GLY A 27 2.36 -11.96 -1.61
CA GLY A 27 2.82 -13.35 -1.74
C GLY A 27 3.83 -13.52 -2.87
N ALA A 28 3.72 -14.60 -3.63
CA ALA A 28 4.60 -14.87 -4.77
C ALA A 28 4.44 -13.79 -5.86
N MET A 29 5.53 -13.10 -6.17
CA MET A 29 5.61 -12.06 -7.20
C MET A 29 6.51 -12.55 -8.35
N ALA A 30 6.53 -11.82 -9.47
CA ALA A 30 7.44 -12.14 -10.59
C ALA A 30 8.92 -11.99 -10.21
N ASP A 31 9.22 -11.14 -9.23
CA ASP A 31 10.53 -10.94 -8.64
C ASP A 31 10.36 -10.89 -7.11
N GLU A 32 10.97 -11.84 -6.40
CA GLU A 32 10.85 -12.02 -4.95
C GLU A 32 11.70 -11.03 -4.13
N GLY A 33 12.61 -10.30 -4.81
CA GLY A 33 13.47 -9.27 -4.24
C GLY A 33 12.92 -7.85 -4.38
N LEU A 34 11.69 -7.68 -4.91
CA LEU A 34 11.12 -6.35 -5.10
C LEU A 34 10.92 -5.64 -3.75
N GLU A 35 11.59 -4.50 -3.62
CA GLU A 35 11.32 -3.48 -2.62
C GLU A 35 10.51 -2.36 -3.25
N ALA A 36 9.48 -1.91 -2.54
CA ALA A 36 8.74 -0.73 -2.95
C ALA A 36 9.63 0.52 -2.83
N ARG A 37 9.36 1.49 -3.69
CA ARG A 37 9.99 2.81 -3.63
C ARG A 37 9.13 3.74 -2.76
N CYS A 38 9.73 4.76 -2.19
CA CYS A 38 9.00 5.89 -1.62
C CYS A 38 9.47 7.14 -2.36
N GLU A 39 8.55 7.93 -2.91
CA GLU A 39 8.91 9.03 -3.84
C GLU A 39 9.65 10.18 -3.12
N ASP A 40 9.21 10.51 -1.91
CA ASP A 40 9.66 11.73 -1.21
C ASP A 40 10.28 11.49 0.18
N ALA A 41 10.46 10.23 0.60
CA ALA A 41 10.99 9.91 1.92
C ALA A 41 11.96 8.71 1.92
N ASP A 42 12.90 8.70 2.87
CA ASP A 42 13.61 7.47 3.23
C ASP A 42 12.63 6.54 3.95
N TRP A 43 12.73 5.23 3.69
CA TRP A 43 11.99 4.21 4.44
C TRP A 43 12.19 4.30 5.97
N HIS A 44 13.29 4.90 6.43
CA HIS A 44 13.50 5.22 7.85
C HIS A 44 12.49 6.24 8.40
N GLU A 45 12.03 7.18 7.59
CA GLU A 45 11.10 8.26 7.96
C GLU A 45 9.62 7.86 7.79
N VAL A 46 9.34 6.90 6.89
CA VAL A 46 7.97 6.41 6.60
C VAL A 46 7.14 6.08 7.85
N PRO A 47 7.63 5.38 8.89
CA PRO A 47 6.83 5.13 10.09
C PRO A 47 6.36 6.41 10.78
N GLN A 48 7.19 7.46 10.80
CA GLN A 48 6.82 8.74 11.40
C GLN A 48 5.78 9.47 10.57
N GLU A 49 5.92 9.48 9.25
CA GLU A 49 4.92 10.10 8.36
C GLU A 49 3.57 9.39 8.42
N LEU A 50 3.56 8.05 8.42
CA LEU A 50 2.33 7.28 8.58
C LEU A 50 1.66 7.53 9.94
N ARG A 51 2.42 7.72 11.02
CA ARG A 51 1.85 8.14 12.32
C ARG A 51 1.15 9.49 12.21
N ARG A 52 1.71 10.46 11.47
CA ARG A 52 1.07 11.77 11.27
C ARG A 52 -0.23 11.65 10.49
N VAL A 53 -0.26 10.84 9.40
CA VAL A 53 -1.49 10.57 8.63
C VAL A 53 -2.56 9.95 9.53
N LEU A 54 -2.22 8.90 10.25
CA LEU A 54 -3.14 8.18 11.14
C LEU A 54 -3.68 9.09 12.26
N ALA A 55 -2.82 9.91 12.86
CA ALA A 55 -3.22 10.87 13.90
C ALA A 55 -4.17 11.94 13.35
N HIS A 56 -3.88 12.50 12.17
CA HIS A 56 -4.71 13.51 11.53
C HIS A 56 -6.12 13.00 11.21
N HIS A 57 -6.21 11.76 10.71
CA HIS A 57 -7.48 11.13 10.33
C HIS A 57 -8.15 10.33 11.45
N ARG A 58 -7.56 10.30 12.65
CA ARG A 58 -7.99 9.46 13.80
C ARG A 58 -8.19 7.99 13.40
N ALA A 59 -7.32 7.50 12.54
CA ALA A 59 -7.36 6.15 12.00
C ALA A 59 -6.36 5.24 12.70
N SER A 60 -6.55 3.93 12.57
CA SER A 60 -5.64 2.93 13.13
C SER A 60 -4.77 2.28 12.06
N VAL A 61 -3.64 1.71 12.49
CA VAL A 61 -2.74 0.93 11.63
C VAL A 61 -3.49 -0.28 11.03
N GLU A 62 -4.43 -0.87 11.78
CA GLU A 62 -5.19 -2.03 11.30
C GLU A 62 -6.02 -1.69 10.06
N TYR A 63 -6.53 -0.45 9.95
CA TYR A 63 -7.24 -0.02 8.76
C TYR A 63 -6.35 -0.05 7.52
N MET A 64 -5.15 0.54 7.56
CA MET A 64 -4.23 0.54 6.42
C MET A 64 -3.79 -0.88 6.06
N LEU A 65 -3.48 -1.71 7.05
CA LEU A 65 -3.17 -3.13 6.86
C LEU A 65 -4.35 -3.91 6.25
N LEU A 66 -5.58 -3.60 6.65
CA LEU A 66 -6.79 -4.20 6.08
C LEU A 66 -6.89 -3.87 4.58
N ILE A 67 -6.71 -2.62 4.19
CA ILE A 67 -6.75 -2.19 2.78
C ILE A 67 -5.66 -2.91 1.97
N LEU A 68 -4.43 -2.99 2.48
CA LEU A 68 -3.33 -3.72 1.84
C LEU A 68 -3.65 -5.21 1.66
N LYS A 69 -4.18 -5.87 2.69
CA LYS A 69 -4.59 -7.29 2.63
C LYS A 69 -5.73 -7.49 1.62
N ARG A 70 -6.65 -6.54 1.52
CA ARG A 70 -7.76 -6.57 0.53
C ARG A 70 -7.23 -6.43 -0.89
N ALA A 71 -6.30 -5.51 -1.13
CA ALA A 71 -5.63 -5.35 -2.43
C ALA A 71 -4.90 -6.64 -2.84
N ALA A 72 -4.12 -7.22 -1.94
CA ALA A 72 -3.41 -8.46 -2.22
C ALA A 72 -4.35 -9.65 -2.50
N ARG A 73 -5.45 -9.76 -1.73
CA ARG A 73 -6.50 -10.76 -2.02
C ARG A 73 -7.16 -10.51 -3.38
N PHE A 74 -7.36 -9.25 -3.76
CA PHE A 74 -7.94 -8.88 -5.05
C PHE A 74 -7.03 -9.27 -6.21
N VAL A 75 -5.74 -8.94 -6.13
CA VAL A 75 -4.69 -9.34 -7.09
C VAL A 75 -4.69 -10.86 -7.28
N ARG A 76 -4.60 -11.64 -6.18
CA ARG A 76 -4.59 -13.10 -6.23
C ARG A 76 -5.86 -13.69 -6.83
N ARG A 77 -7.04 -13.19 -6.40
CA ARG A 77 -8.34 -13.70 -6.86
C ARG A 77 -8.54 -13.57 -8.37
N HIS A 78 -7.94 -12.54 -8.97
CA HIS A 78 -8.10 -12.24 -10.39
C HIS A 78 -6.84 -12.57 -11.20
N SER A 79 -5.88 -13.28 -10.59
CA SER A 79 -4.62 -13.69 -11.24
C SER A 79 -3.86 -12.51 -11.88
N LEU A 80 -3.89 -11.34 -11.23
CA LEU A 80 -3.16 -10.17 -11.70
C LEU A 80 -1.68 -10.35 -11.35
N ARG A 81 -0.79 -10.02 -12.29
CA ARG A 81 0.66 -10.06 -12.09
C ARG A 81 1.18 -8.64 -11.89
N LEU A 82 2.13 -8.49 -10.97
CA LEU A 82 2.84 -7.22 -10.77
C LEU A 82 3.91 -7.05 -11.86
N ALA A 83 4.05 -5.85 -12.39
CA ALA A 83 5.02 -5.50 -13.44
C ALA A 83 6.36 -4.95 -12.90
N GLY A 84 6.46 -4.71 -11.59
CA GLY A 84 7.63 -4.10 -10.97
C GLY A 84 7.38 -3.73 -9.51
N PRO A 85 8.31 -2.98 -8.89
CA PRO A 85 8.15 -2.55 -7.51
C PRO A 85 6.99 -1.55 -7.38
N PRO A 86 6.10 -1.74 -6.39
CA PRO A 86 5.17 -0.70 -5.98
C PRO A 86 5.89 0.58 -5.56
N TRP A 87 5.15 1.68 -5.48
CA TRP A 87 5.64 2.90 -4.87
C TRP A 87 4.64 3.48 -3.87
N LEU A 88 5.18 4.14 -2.85
CA LEU A 88 4.45 4.84 -1.80
C LEU A 88 4.69 6.34 -1.96
N ASP A 89 3.61 7.09 -2.09
CA ASP A 89 3.60 8.54 -1.97
C ASP A 89 2.83 8.90 -0.69
N ILE A 90 3.42 9.76 0.14
CA ILE A 90 2.79 10.30 1.34
C ILE A 90 2.70 11.80 1.15
N THR A 91 1.49 12.28 0.89
CA THR A 91 1.25 13.70 0.61
C THR A 91 1.20 14.49 1.93
N CYS A 92 2.04 15.51 2.04
CA CYS A 92 2.02 16.48 3.15
C CYS A 92 1.55 17.85 2.64
N VAL A 93 0.58 18.44 3.34
CA VAL A 93 0.09 19.82 3.09
C VAL A 93 0.37 20.63 4.34
N ASP A 94 1.14 21.71 4.22
CA ASP A 94 1.50 22.61 5.34
C ASP A 94 2.03 21.86 6.58
N GLU A 95 2.95 20.91 6.37
CA GLU A 95 3.52 20.02 7.41
C GLU A 95 2.54 19.02 8.05
N VAL A 96 1.30 18.96 7.54
CA VAL A 96 0.29 17.96 7.93
C VAL A 96 0.24 16.86 6.87
N ALA A 97 0.53 15.63 7.26
CA ALA A 97 0.41 14.49 6.35
C ALA A 97 -1.08 14.27 6.00
N ALA A 98 -1.45 14.69 4.79
CA ALA A 98 -2.82 14.71 4.28
C ALA A 98 -3.32 13.31 3.89
N GLY A 99 -2.42 12.43 3.45
CA GLY A 99 -2.77 11.06 3.09
C GLY A 99 -1.58 10.27 2.54
N ALA A 100 -1.83 9.02 2.17
CA ALA A 100 -0.86 8.17 1.50
C ALA A 100 -1.51 7.34 0.39
N ILE A 101 -0.80 7.21 -0.73
CA ILE A 101 -1.20 6.36 -1.84
C ILE A 101 -0.12 5.31 -2.10
N TYR A 102 -0.53 4.05 -2.16
CA TYR A 102 0.34 2.93 -2.48
C TYR A 102 -0.03 2.38 -3.86
N VAL A 103 0.82 2.63 -4.84
CA VAL A 103 0.55 2.29 -6.23
C VAL A 103 1.24 0.99 -6.61
N VAL A 104 0.46 0.05 -7.16
CA VAL A 104 0.89 -1.29 -7.51
C VAL A 104 0.89 -1.43 -9.04
N PRO A 105 2.07 -1.51 -9.69
CA PRO A 105 2.14 -1.68 -11.13
C PRO A 105 1.76 -3.10 -11.54
N LEU A 106 0.87 -3.22 -12.52
CA LEU A 106 0.38 -4.47 -13.09
C LEU A 106 0.96 -4.73 -14.48
N ASP A 107 1.18 -6.01 -14.79
CA ASP A 107 1.67 -6.53 -16.08
C ASP A 107 0.58 -6.48 -17.16
N MET A 108 0.13 -5.27 -17.48
CA MET A 108 -0.87 -4.96 -18.50
C MET A 108 -0.84 -3.48 -18.89
N SER A 109 -1.56 -3.12 -19.95
CA SER A 109 -1.66 -1.72 -20.39
C SER A 109 -2.40 -0.82 -19.39
N PRO A 110 -2.13 0.50 -19.37
CA PRO A 110 -2.78 1.45 -18.45
C PRO A 110 -4.31 1.46 -18.59
N LYS A 111 -4.82 1.33 -19.81
CA LYS A 111 -6.27 1.25 -20.05
C LYS A 111 -6.90 0.01 -19.40
N ARG A 112 -6.18 -1.13 -19.39
CA ARG A 112 -6.68 -2.37 -18.77
C ARG A 112 -6.54 -2.34 -17.25
N SER A 113 -5.48 -1.74 -16.72
CA SER A 113 -5.29 -1.61 -15.27
C SER A 113 -6.36 -0.72 -14.65
N LEU A 114 -6.77 0.36 -15.32
CA LEU A 114 -7.82 1.27 -14.84
C LEU A 114 -9.13 0.53 -14.53
N ILE A 115 -9.53 -0.42 -15.38
CA ILE A 115 -10.73 -1.24 -15.16
C ILE A 115 -10.61 -2.05 -13.85
N TRP A 116 -9.41 -2.54 -13.53
CA TRP A 116 -9.17 -3.28 -12.29
C TRP A 116 -9.08 -2.38 -11.07
N ASP A 117 -8.50 -1.19 -11.23
CA ASP A 117 -8.45 -0.16 -10.20
C ASP A 117 -9.85 0.28 -9.80
N GLU A 118 -10.68 0.70 -10.77
CA GLU A 118 -12.07 1.07 -10.55
C GLU A 118 -12.86 -0.06 -9.86
N ARG A 119 -12.69 -1.30 -10.31
CA ARG A 119 -13.35 -2.47 -9.68
C ARG A 119 -12.90 -2.69 -8.24
N PHE A 120 -11.65 -2.39 -7.91
CA PHE A 120 -11.16 -2.50 -6.55
C PHE A 120 -11.70 -1.36 -5.68
N LEU A 121 -11.64 -0.12 -6.15
CA LEU A 121 -12.16 1.06 -5.45
C LEU A 121 -13.67 0.95 -5.20
N SER A 122 -14.46 0.52 -6.19
CA SER A 122 -15.89 0.28 -6.00
C SER A 122 -16.18 -0.77 -4.92
N ARG A 123 -15.37 -1.84 -4.85
CA ARG A 123 -15.51 -2.84 -3.77
C ARG A 123 -15.16 -2.32 -2.40
N LEU A 124 -14.22 -1.39 -2.29
CA LEU A 124 -13.93 -0.70 -1.04
C LEU A 124 -15.08 0.22 -0.66
N ALA A 125 -15.62 0.98 -1.61
CA ALA A 125 -16.77 1.86 -1.40
C ALA A 125 -18.01 1.08 -0.93
N ASP A 126 -18.33 -0.05 -1.56
CA ASP A 126 -19.44 -0.94 -1.18
C ASP A 126 -19.34 -1.46 0.27
N GLN A 127 -18.13 -1.48 0.84
CA GLN A 127 -17.85 -1.94 2.20
C GLN A 127 -17.61 -0.79 3.19
N ASP A 128 -17.83 0.47 2.77
CA ASP A 128 -17.48 1.69 3.51
C ASP A 128 -15.99 1.75 3.93
N LEU A 129 -15.12 1.15 3.12
CA LEU A 129 -13.67 1.09 3.33
C LEU A 129 -12.89 2.06 2.44
N LEU A 130 -13.55 2.85 1.58
CA LEU A 130 -12.88 3.85 0.77
C LEU A 130 -12.81 5.18 1.54
N LYS A 131 -11.80 5.30 2.42
CA LYS A 131 -11.50 6.57 3.11
C LYS A 131 -10.34 7.26 2.39
N GLY A 132 -10.55 8.51 1.93
CA GLY A 132 -9.63 9.23 1.04
C GLY A 132 -8.23 9.58 1.58
N PHE A 133 -7.85 9.07 2.76
CA PHE A 133 -6.53 9.29 3.36
C PHE A 133 -5.54 8.15 3.13
N PHE A 134 -6.02 6.96 2.80
CA PHE A 134 -5.15 5.85 2.43
C PHE A 134 -5.77 5.06 1.29
N MET A 135 -5.06 4.99 0.17
CA MET A 135 -5.52 4.30 -1.03
C MET A 135 -4.45 3.34 -1.55
N VAL A 136 -4.91 2.19 -2.04
CA VAL A 136 -4.09 1.33 -2.91
C VAL A 136 -4.65 1.47 -4.31
N SER A 137 -3.80 1.81 -5.28
CA SER A 137 -4.18 1.95 -6.68
C SER A 137 -3.41 0.97 -7.57
N PHE A 138 -4.05 0.49 -8.64
CA PHE A 138 -3.46 -0.36 -9.65
C PHE A 138 -3.18 0.41 -10.93
N CYS A 139 -1.90 0.53 -11.30
CA CYS A 139 -1.49 1.15 -12.56
C CYS A 139 -0.97 0.11 -13.55
N GLY A 140 -1.03 0.42 -14.83
CA GLY A 140 -0.51 -0.44 -15.89
C GLY A 140 0.87 0.03 -16.30
N ARG A 141 1.64 -0.86 -16.91
CA ARG A 141 2.94 -0.49 -17.47
C ARG A 141 2.71 0.42 -18.69
N SER A 142 3.19 1.66 -18.62
CA SER A 142 3.37 2.49 -19.81
C SER A 142 4.37 1.78 -20.72
N ALA A 143 4.04 1.65 -22.01
CA ALA A 143 5.01 1.14 -22.97
C ALA A 143 6.17 2.15 -23.03
N ASP A 144 7.37 1.67 -22.71
CA ASP A 144 8.62 2.38 -23.02
C ASP A 144 8.84 2.40 -24.54
#